data_AF-A0AA39T5L5-F1
#
_entry.id   AF-A0AA39T5L5-F1
#
_cell.length_a   1.000
_cell.length_b   1.000
_cell.length_c   1.000
_cell.angle_alpha   90.00
_cell.angle_beta   90.00
_cell.angle_gamma   90.00
#
_symmetry.space_group_name_H-M   'P 1'
#
loop_
_entity.id
_entity.type
_entity.pdbx_description
1 polymer ?
#
loop_
_entity_poly.entity_id
_entity_poly.type
_entity_poly.pdbx_seq_one_letter_code
_entity_poly.pdbx_strand_id
1 'polypeptide(L)'
;MERIGVHSHIHGLGLDDRLEPRANSQGMVGQAKARKAAGMILKIVQEGRIVGRAILFAGPPSTGKTAIALGMAQTLGPDVPFTMIAASEVFSLSMSKTEALTQAFRRSIGIRTKEETELVEGEVVEIQIDRSLTGATKTGKLTIKTTDMETIYDLGTKMIDALSKEKVLAGDVITIDKTSGKITKLGRSFARSRDYDAMGADTKFVQCPEGEIQKRREVVHTVSLHEIDVINSRTQGFLALFAGDTGEIKPELRNQINTKVAEWREEGKAEIIPGVPFIDEVHMLDIECFSFLNRALENDLAPLVIMASNRGRARIRGTTFRSPHGHFFYFAPWEQQL
;
A
#
# COMPACT_ATOMS: atom_id res chain seq x y z
N MET A 1 11.79 -8.40 0.50
CA MET A 1 12.49 -9.02 -0.64
C MET A 1 11.83 -8.52 -1.91
N GLU A 2 12.42 -7.55 -2.59
CA GLU A 2 12.05 -7.27 -3.98
C GLU A 2 12.61 -8.42 -4.82
N ARG A 3 11.73 -9.29 -5.33
CA ARG A 3 12.13 -10.30 -6.31
C ARG A 3 12.23 -9.61 -7.66
N ILE A 4 13.31 -9.87 -8.41
CA ILE A 4 13.49 -9.35 -9.77
C ILE A 4 12.35 -9.90 -10.65
N GLY A 5 11.36 -9.05 -10.93
CA GLY A 5 10.25 -9.33 -11.83
C GLY A 5 10.50 -8.77 -13.23
N VAL A 6 9.71 -9.20 -14.22
CA VAL A 6 9.81 -8.77 -15.63
C VAL A 6 9.80 -7.24 -15.79
N HIS A 7 9.13 -6.51 -14.89
CA HIS A 7 9.02 -5.06 -14.93
C HIS A 7 9.69 -4.34 -13.74
N SER A 8 10.50 -5.05 -12.94
CA SER A 8 11.19 -4.48 -11.76
C SER A 8 12.21 -3.38 -12.08
N HIS A 9 12.68 -3.34 -13.33
CA HIS A 9 13.62 -2.33 -13.83
C HIS A 9 12.97 -0.98 -14.14
N ILE A 10 11.63 -0.89 -14.10
CA ILE A 10 10.88 0.33 -14.44
C ILE A 10 10.67 1.15 -13.18
N HIS A 11 11.24 2.35 -13.16
CA HIS A 11 11.18 3.27 -12.02
C HIS A 11 10.39 4.56 -12.34
N GLY A 12 9.77 4.64 -13.52
CA GLY A 12 8.99 5.79 -13.95
C GLY A 12 8.85 5.87 -15.48
N LEU A 13 8.22 6.92 -15.98
CA LEU A 13 8.03 7.13 -17.42
C LEU A 13 9.27 7.67 -18.15
N GLY A 14 10.31 8.11 -17.43
CA GLY A 14 11.56 8.63 -18.00
C GLY A 14 11.40 9.92 -18.79
N LEU A 15 10.48 10.78 -18.39
CA LEU A 15 10.21 12.09 -19.01
C LEU A 15 11.05 13.18 -18.35
N ASP A 16 11.26 14.30 -19.06
CA ASP A 16 11.77 15.53 -18.46
C ASP A 16 10.64 16.43 -17.94
N ASP A 17 11.00 17.60 -17.38
CA ASP A 17 10.04 18.55 -16.80
C ASP A 17 9.03 19.09 -17.83
N ARG A 18 9.42 19.10 -19.11
CA ARG A 18 8.61 19.51 -20.27
C ARG A 18 7.77 18.35 -20.83
N LEU A 19 7.75 17.19 -20.19
CA LEU A 19 7.09 15.95 -20.63
C LEU A 19 7.68 15.35 -21.91
N GLU A 20 8.90 15.71 -22.30
CA GLU A 20 9.58 15.06 -23.41
C GLU A 20 10.25 13.76 -22.96
N PRO A 21 10.05 12.65 -23.69
CA PRO A 21 10.61 11.36 -23.33
C PRO A 21 12.11 11.31 -23.64
N ARG A 22 12.93 11.00 -22.62
CA ARG A 22 14.35 10.72 -22.83
C ARG A 22 14.52 9.36 -23.50
N ALA A 23 15.56 9.24 -24.34
CA ALA A 23 15.83 8.03 -25.13
C ALA A 23 15.98 6.78 -24.27
N ASN A 24 16.67 6.89 -23.14
CA ASN A 24 16.79 5.87 -22.10
C ASN A 24 16.79 6.55 -20.73
N SER A 25 15.75 6.31 -19.92
CA SER A 25 15.65 6.88 -18.57
C SER A 25 14.64 6.10 -17.74
N GLN A 26 14.91 5.96 -16.43
CA GLN A 26 14.02 5.27 -15.46
C GLN A 26 13.60 3.85 -15.89
N GLY A 27 14.46 3.14 -16.62
CA GLY A 27 14.19 1.79 -17.15
C GLY A 27 13.37 1.74 -18.42
N MET A 28 12.89 2.88 -18.93
CA MET A 28 12.10 2.96 -20.16
C MET A 28 12.96 3.36 -21.36
N VAL A 29 12.85 2.59 -22.45
CA VAL A 29 13.55 2.84 -23.72
C VAL A 29 12.54 2.83 -24.87
N GLY A 30 12.63 3.81 -25.77
CA GLY A 30 11.71 3.92 -26.91
C GLY A 30 10.29 4.35 -26.50
N GLN A 31 9.28 3.96 -27.30
CA GLN A 31 7.86 4.29 -27.12
C GLN A 31 7.58 5.78 -26.81
N ALA A 32 8.32 6.68 -27.47
CA ALA A 32 8.33 8.12 -27.16
C ALA A 32 6.92 8.74 -27.15
N LYS A 33 6.12 8.50 -28.21
CA LYS A 33 4.76 9.03 -28.32
C LYS A 33 3.86 8.54 -27.17
N ALA A 34 3.90 7.25 -26.87
CA ALA A 34 3.05 6.65 -25.84
C ALA A 34 3.47 7.12 -24.43
N ARG A 35 4.78 7.24 -24.16
CA ARG A 35 5.31 7.78 -22.90
C ARG A 35 4.94 9.24 -22.69
N LYS A 36 5.04 10.06 -23.75
CA LYS A 36 4.62 11.47 -23.72
C LYS A 36 3.12 11.61 -23.44
N ALA A 37 2.29 10.82 -24.12
CA ALA A 37 0.84 10.80 -23.88
C ALA A 37 0.52 10.37 -22.43
N ALA A 38 1.15 9.30 -21.95
CA ALA A 38 1.02 8.84 -20.57
C ALA A 38 1.41 9.94 -19.56
N GLY A 39 2.51 10.66 -19.80
CA GLY A 39 2.94 11.77 -18.96
C GLY A 39 1.97 12.95 -18.93
N MET A 40 1.40 13.31 -20.08
CA MET A 40 0.37 14.35 -20.14
C MET A 40 -0.87 13.95 -19.34
N ILE A 41 -1.35 12.72 -19.52
CA ILE A 41 -2.47 12.17 -18.77
C ILE A 41 -2.19 12.22 -17.26
N LEU A 42 -1.00 11.80 -16.83
CA LEU A 42 -0.64 11.84 -15.42
C LEU A 42 -0.68 13.26 -14.84
N LYS A 43 -0.13 14.26 -15.55
CA LYS A 43 -0.22 15.65 -15.10
C LYS A 43 -1.67 16.11 -14.95
N ILE A 44 -2.54 15.75 -15.89
CA ILE A 44 -3.96 16.12 -15.83
C ILE A 44 -4.66 15.45 -14.62
N VAL A 45 -4.30 14.21 -14.30
CA VAL A 45 -4.80 13.51 -13.10
C VAL A 45 -4.27 14.16 -11.83
N GLN A 46 -2.98 14.50 -11.77
CA GLN A 46 -2.38 15.21 -10.62
C GLN A 46 -2.97 16.60 -10.42
N GLU A 47 -3.37 17.28 -11.49
CA GLU A 47 -4.10 18.55 -11.45
C GLU A 47 -5.58 18.40 -11.06
N GLY A 48 -6.07 17.17 -10.86
CA GLY A 48 -7.45 16.88 -10.46
C GLY A 48 -8.51 17.22 -11.53
N ARG A 49 -8.10 17.46 -12.77
CA ARG A 49 -9.01 17.89 -13.87
C ARG A 49 -9.78 16.72 -14.48
N ILE A 50 -9.31 15.50 -14.26
CA ILE A 50 -9.93 14.28 -14.79
C ILE A 50 -10.14 13.29 -13.63
N VAL A 51 -11.39 12.94 -13.39
CA VAL A 51 -11.84 11.87 -12.50
C VAL A 51 -12.76 10.96 -13.30
N GLY A 52 -12.80 9.65 -12.99
CA GLY A 52 -13.78 8.75 -13.61
C GLY A 52 -13.57 8.52 -15.11
N ARG A 53 -12.33 8.61 -15.60
CA ARG A 53 -12.01 8.29 -17.00
C ARG A 53 -11.22 7.00 -17.13
N ALA A 54 -11.36 6.41 -18.30
CA ALA A 54 -10.63 5.25 -18.74
C ALA A 54 -9.63 5.58 -19.85
N ILE A 55 -8.49 4.92 -19.84
CA ILE A 55 -7.47 4.96 -20.89
C ILE A 55 -7.32 3.58 -21.48
N LEU A 56 -7.25 3.49 -22.80
CA LEU A 56 -6.99 2.25 -23.51
C LEU A 56 -5.61 2.27 -24.17
N PHE A 57 -4.72 1.40 -23.73
CA PHE A 57 -3.51 1.07 -24.46
C PHE A 57 -3.80 -0.03 -25.48
N ALA A 58 -3.81 0.35 -26.75
CA ALA A 58 -3.96 -0.56 -27.87
C ALA A 58 -2.62 -0.74 -28.60
N GLY A 59 -2.27 -1.99 -28.89
CA GLY A 59 -1.09 -2.29 -29.70
C GLY A 59 -0.75 -3.78 -29.70
N PRO A 60 0.15 -4.23 -30.59
CA PRO A 60 0.58 -5.62 -30.65
C PRO A 60 1.08 -6.17 -29.30
N PRO A 61 1.08 -7.50 -29.09
CA PRO A 61 1.76 -8.11 -27.95
C PRO A 61 3.21 -7.63 -27.81
N SER A 62 3.72 -7.60 -26.57
CA SER A 62 5.12 -7.26 -26.28
C SER A 62 5.59 -5.86 -26.71
N THR A 63 4.67 -4.91 -26.86
CA THR A 63 5.00 -3.50 -27.20
C THR A 63 5.18 -2.58 -25.98
N GLY A 64 5.13 -3.12 -24.76
CA GLY A 64 5.35 -2.35 -23.54
C GLY A 64 4.10 -1.67 -22.96
N LYS A 65 2.89 -2.12 -23.29
CA LYS A 65 1.64 -1.59 -22.71
C LYS A 65 1.63 -1.65 -21.17
N THR A 66 1.89 -2.84 -20.62
CA THR A 66 2.00 -3.08 -19.18
C THR A 66 3.18 -2.32 -18.56
N ALA A 67 4.29 -2.19 -19.29
CA ALA A 67 5.46 -1.42 -18.86
C ALA A 67 5.14 0.07 -18.71
N ILE A 68 4.41 0.67 -19.66
CA ILE A 68 3.97 2.07 -19.58
C ILE A 68 2.99 2.27 -18.42
N ALA A 69 2.03 1.36 -18.23
CA ALA A 69 1.09 1.45 -17.10
C ALA A 69 1.81 1.38 -15.74
N LEU A 70 2.81 0.49 -15.60
CA LEU A 70 3.62 0.44 -14.39
C LEU A 70 4.49 1.70 -14.22
N GLY A 71 5.10 2.18 -15.30
CA GLY A 71 5.84 3.44 -15.29
C GLY A 71 4.95 4.62 -14.87
N MET A 72 3.66 4.61 -15.24
CA MET A 72 2.71 5.60 -14.79
C MET A 72 2.51 5.56 -13.27
N ALA A 73 2.27 4.36 -12.72
CA ALA A 73 2.12 4.18 -11.27
C ALA A 73 3.36 4.61 -10.49
N GLN A 74 4.55 4.21 -10.93
CA GLN A 74 5.82 4.59 -10.29
C GLN A 74 6.05 6.11 -10.32
N THR A 75 5.58 6.79 -11.37
CA THR A 75 5.69 8.26 -11.49
C THR A 75 4.70 8.99 -10.57
N LEU A 76 3.55 8.38 -10.25
CA LEU A 76 2.58 8.95 -9.30
C LEU A 76 3.08 8.89 -7.85
N GLY A 77 3.93 7.92 -7.53
CA GLY A 77 4.62 7.81 -6.25
C GLY A 77 4.51 6.41 -5.64
N PRO A 78 5.39 6.07 -4.68
CA PRO A 78 5.42 4.75 -4.06
C PRO A 78 4.17 4.44 -3.21
N ASP A 79 3.48 5.48 -2.74
CA ASP A 79 2.27 5.34 -1.92
C ASP A 79 0.98 5.22 -2.74
N VAL A 80 1.06 5.34 -4.06
CA VAL A 80 -0.12 5.29 -4.93
C VAL A 80 -0.42 3.83 -5.28
N PRO A 81 -1.61 3.30 -4.90
CA PRO A 81 -1.91 1.89 -5.11
C PRO A 81 -2.06 1.58 -6.60
N PHE A 82 -1.32 0.58 -7.07
CA PHE A 82 -1.44 0.04 -8.42
C PHE A 82 -1.98 -1.38 -8.36
N THR A 83 -3.17 -1.60 -8.92
CA THR A 83 -3.80 -2.92 -8.94
C THR A 83 -3.80 -3.43 -10.37
N MET A 84 -3.00 -4.46 -10.65
CA MET A 84 -3.05 -5.18 -11.92
C MET A 84 -4.02 -6.35 -11.82
N ILE A 85 -4.92 -6.46 -12.80
CA ILE A 85 -5.85 -7.59 -12.94
C ILE A 85 -5.88 -8.03 -14.40
N ALA A 86 -5.79 -9.33 -14.64
CA ALA A 86 -6.07 -9.87 -15.96
C ALA A 86 -7.59 -10.01 -16.12
N ALA A 87 -8.16 -9.60 -17.26
CA ALA A 87 -9.59 -9.72 -17.52
C ALA A 87 -10.14 -11.15 -17.34
N SER A 88 -9.31 -12.18 -17.49
CA SER A 88 -9.67 -13.57 -17.20
C SER A 88 -9.89 -13.87 -15.72
N GLU A 89 -9.22 -13.17 -14.80
CA GLU A 89 -9.33 -13.37 -13.34
C GLU A 89 -10.70 -12.94 -12.80
N VAL A 90 -11.39 -12.07 -13.52
CA VAL A 90 -12.76 -11.63 -13.19
C VAL A 90 -13.76 -12.80 -13.26
N PHE A 91 -13.46 -13.82 -14.07
CA PHE A 91 -14.30 -15.01 -14.21
C PHE A 91 -13.89 -16.07 -13.19
N SER A 92 -14.34 -15.90 -11.95
CA SER A 92 -14.16 -16.88 -10.87
C SER A 92 -15.43 -17.69 -10.59
N LEU A 93 -15.28 -18.86 -9.99
CA LEU A 93 -16.39 -19.63 -9.39
C LEU A 93 -16.68 -19.21 -7.94
N SER A 94 -15.72 -18.57 -7.26
CA SER A 94 -15.83 -18.22 -5.83
C SER A 94 -16.60 -16.92 -5.59
N MET A 95 -16.66 -16.03 -6.58
CA MET A 95 -17.31 -14.72 -6.47
C MET A 95 -17.86 -14.28 -7.83
N SER A 96 -18.85 -13.40 -7.80
CA SER A 96 -19.42 -12.79 -9.00
C SER A 96 -18.44 -11.87 -9.72
N LYS A 97 -18.61 -11.72 -11.04
CA LYS A 97 -17.80 -10.85 -11.92
C LYS A 97 -17.80 -9.40 -11.42
N THR A 98 -18.97 -8.91 -11.02
CA THR A 98 -19.16 -7.58 -10.45
C THR A 98 -18.41 -7.41 -9.14
N GLU A 99 -18.37 -8.45 -8.31
CA GLU A 99 -17.63 -8.41 -7.05
C GLU A 99 -16.12 -8.39 -7.28
N ALA A 100 -15.61 -9.22 -8.19
CA ALA A 100 -14.19 -9.21 -8.55
C ALA A 100 -13.73 -7.83 -9.05
N LEU A 101 -14.52 -7.19 -9.93
CA LEU A 101 -14.27 -5.83 -10.38
C LEU A 101 -14.42 -4.81 -9.24
N THR A 102 -15.41 -4.93 -8.36
CA THR A 102 -15.56 -3.99 -7.25
C THR A 102 -14.36 -4.04 -6.31
N GLN A 103 -13.85 -5.25 -6.01
CA GLN A 103 -12.64 -5.42 -5.20
C GLN A 103 -11.42 -4.79 -5.88
N ALA A 104 -11.29 -4.92 -7.20
CA ALA A 104 -10.23 -4.26 -7.98
C ALA A 104 -10.20 -2.74 -7.80
N PHE A 105 -11.36 -2.11 -7.93
CA PHE A 105 -11.50 -0.66 -7.79
C PHE A 105 -11.20 -0.23 -6.36
N ARG A 106 -11.69 -0.97 -5.37
CA ARG A 106 -11.45 -0.64 -3.94
C ARG A 106 -10.02 -0.90 -3.50
N ARG A 107 -9.30 -1.86 -4.09
CA ARG A 107 -7.84 -2.02 -3.90
C ARG A 107 -7.05 -0.85 -4.47
N SER A 108 -7.57 -0.22 -5.51
CA SER A 108 -6.95 0.91 -6.18
C SER A 108 -7.31 2.27 -5.56
N ILE A 109 -7.98 2.30 -4.41
CA ILE A 109 -8.24 3.54 -3.68
C ILE A 109 -7.56 3.39 -2.32
N GLY A 110 -6.53 4.20 -2.10
CA GLY A 110 -5.78 4.26 -0.86
C GLY A 110 -6.36 5.29 0.09
N ILE A 111 -6.25 5.02 1.38
CA ILE A 111 -6.52 5.96 2.45
C ILE A 111 -5.22 6.11 3.22
N ARG A 112 -4.71 7.34 3.24
CA ARG A 112 -3.52 7.71 3.97
C ARG A 112 -3.93 8.36 5.28
N THR A 113 -3.48 7.78 6.38
CA THR A 113 -3.71 8.28 7.73
C THR A 113 -2.35 8.63 8.33
N LYS A 114 -2.30 9.77 9.01
CA LYS A 114 -1.13 10.22 9.75
C LYS A 114 -1.38 9.94 11.23
N GLU A 115 -0.52 9.14 11.83
CA GLU A 115 -0.59 8.82 13.25
C GLU A 115 0.67 9.33 13.95
N GLU A 116 0.49 10.15 14.99
CA GLU A 116 1.59 10.55 15.86
C GLU A 116 1.77 9.51 16.96
N THR A 117 2.95 8.88 16.97
CA THR A 117 3.32 7.91 18.00
C THR A 117 4.42 8.48 18.88
N GLU A 118 4.25 8.35 20.21
CA GLU A 118 5.30 8.67 21.15
C GLU A 118 6.16 7.43 21.38
N LEU A 119 7.42 7.49 20.96
CA LEU A 119 8.39 6.43 21.09
C LEU A 119 9.41 6.77 22.16
N VAL A 120 9.74 5.79 22.99
CA VAL A 120 10.86 5.85 23.93
C VAL A 120 11.98 5.02 23.34
N GLU A 121 13.11 5.63 23.03
CA GLU A 121 14.27 4.98 22.42
C GLU A 121 15.51 5.16 23.30
N GLY A 122 16.21 4.07 23.60
CA GLY A 122 17.45 4.13 24.35
C GLY A 122 18.07 2.78 24.67
N GLU A 123 19.27 2.82 25.25
CA GLU A 123 19.97 1.66 25.78
C GLU A 123 19.48 1.35 27.20
N VAL A 124 19.16 0.09 27.46
CA VAL A 124 18.79 -0.39 28.78
C VAL A 124 20.04 -0.50 29.67
N VAL A 125 20.09 0.25 30.76
CA VAL A 125 21.18 0.18 31.74
C VAL A 125 20.95 -0.97 32.72
N GLU A 126 19.74 -1.01 33.26
CA GLU A 126 19.33 -1.95 34.31
C GLU A 126 17.82 -2.20 34.26
N ILE A 127 17.42 -3.43 34.61
CA ILE A 127 16.02 -3.84 34.78
C ILE A 127 15.88 -4.45 36.17
N GLN A 128 15.11 -3.81 37.04
CA GLN A 128 14.76 -4.32 38.36
C GLN A 128 13.30 -4.79 38.33
N ILE A 129 13.04 -6.02 38.75
CA ILE A 129 11.68 -6.58 38.80
C ILE A 129 11.42 -7.11 40.19
N ASP A 130 10.54 -6.44 40.92
CA ASP A 130 10.05 -6.85 42.22
C ASP A 130 8.84 -7.76 42.04
N ARG A 131 8.95 -9.00 42.52
CA ARG A 131 7.84 -9.95 42.56
C ARG A 131 7.37 -10.09 44.00
N SER A 132 6.08 -9.84 44.25
CA SER A 132 5.47 -10.18 45.53
C SER A 132 5.57 -11.68 45.79
N LEU A 133 5.74 -12.08 47.06
CA LEU A 133 5.85 -13.48 47.52
C LEU A 133 4.68 -14.37 47.08
N THR A 134 3.51 -13.77 46.78
CA THR A 134 2.29 -14.45 46.31
C THR A 134 2.16 -14.49 44.78
N GLY A 135 3.09 -13.90 44.03
CA GLY A 135 3.14 -13.93 42.56
C GLY A 135 2.10 -13.09 41.81
N ALA A 136 1.13 -12.47 42.51
CA ALA A 136 -0.02 -11.81 41.90
C ALA A 136 0.29 -10.40 41.34
N THR A 137 1.27 -9.69 41.91
CA THR A 137 1.66 -8.35 41.46
C THR A 137 3.16 -8.31 41.15
N LYS A 138 3.49 -7.85 39.95
CA LYS A 138 4.86 -7.57 39.50
C LYS A 138 4.97 -6.05 39.30
N THR A 139 5.92 -5.44 39.98
CA THR A 139 6.33 -4.05 39.75
C THR A 139 7.79 -4.05 39.36
N GLY A 140 8.24 -3.07 38.59
CA GLY A 140 9.63 -3.02 38.18
C GLY A 140 10.09 -1.62 37.90
N LYS A 141 11.40 -1.45 37.79
CA LYS A 141 12.05 -0.22 37.37
C LYS A 141 12.95 -0.52 36.18
N LEU A 142 12.89 0.35 35.19
CA LEU A 142 13.68 0.26 33.97
C LEU A 142 14.49 1.54 33.82
N THR A 143 15.81 1.40 33.82
CA THR A 143 16.71 2.52 33.59
C THR A 143 17.13 2.52 32.12
N ILE A 144 16.77 3.58 31.40
CA ILE A 144 17.11 3.77 29.98
C ILE A 144 18.01 5.00 29.85
N LYS A 145 19.06 4.87 29.04
CA LYS A 145 19.97 5.97 28.71
C LYS A 145 20.06 6.21 27.20
N THR A 146 20.24 7.46 26.81
CA THR A 146 20.79 7.89 25.52
C THR A 146 22.20 8.43 25.74
N THR A 147 22.84 8.99 24.71
CA THR A 147 24.10 9.73 24.89
C THR A 147 23.96 10.96 25.77
N ASP A 148 22.77 11.56 25.81
CA ASP A 148 22.56 12.90 26.36
C ASP A 148 21.84 12.87 27.71
N MET A 149 21.07 11.82 28.00
CA MET A 149 20.26 11.71 29.22
C MET A 149 20.09 10.27 29.68
N GLU A 150 19.79 10.13 30.98
CA GLU A 150 19.44 8.86 31.62
C GLU A 150 18.16 9.05 32.43
N THR A 151 17.20 8.14 32.28
CA THR A 151 15.91 8.21 32.96
C THR A 151 15.46 6.86 33.49
N ILE A 152 14.74 6.88 34.60
CA ILE A 152 14.20 5.71 35.27
C ILE A 152 12.68 5.70 35.06
N TYR A 153 12.15 4.59 34.54
CA TYR A 153 10.74 4.35 34.32
C TYR A 153 10.22 3.28 35.29
N ASP A 154 9.10 3.57 35.96
CA ASP A 154 8.37 2.54 36.71
C ASP A 154 7.52 1.70 35.74
N LEU A 155 7.66 0.38 35.85
CA LEU A 155 7.00 -0.60 34.99
C LEU A 155 5.81 -1.26 35.68
N GLY A 156 4.68 -1.29 34.98
CA GLY A 156 3.55 -2.14 35.33
C GLY A 156 3.70 -3.60 34.87
N THR A 157 2.79 -4.46 35.32
CA THR A 157 2.78 -5.90 35.02
C THR A 157 2.85 -6.21 33.52
N LYS A 158 2.04 -5.52 32.69
CA LYS A 158 2.00 -5.71 31.23
C LYS A 158 3.35 -5.43 30.56
N MET A 159 4.05 -4.38 30.98
CA MET A 159 5.35 -4.01 30.44
C MET A 159 6.44 -5.00 30.84
N ILE A 160 6.40 -5.49 32.08
CA ILE A 160 7.32 -6.53 32.57
C ILE A 160 7.15 -7.82 31.76
N ASP A 161 5.90 -8.22 31.49
CA ASP A 161 5.62 -9.40 30.68
C ASP A 161 6.07 -9.21 29.22
N ALA A 162 5.92 -8.01 28.66
CA ALA A 162 6.42 -7.66 27.33
C ALA A 162 7.96 -7.70 27.24
N LEU A 163 8.67 -7.12 28.22
CA LEU A 163 10.13 -7.19 28.32
C LEU A 163 10.62 -8.63 28.45
N SER A 164 9.93 -9.43 29.26
CA SER A 164 10.25 -10.85 29.44
C SER A 164 9.99 -11.67 28.18
N LYS A 165 8.95 -11.33 27.40
CA LYS A 165 8.61 -11.99 26.14
C LYS A 165 9.67 -11.72 25.07
N GLU A 166 10.13 -10.48 24.95
CA GLU A 166 11.19 -10.05 24.02
C GLU A 166 12.61 -10.37 24.52
N LYS A 167 12.74 -10.94 25.75
CA LYS A 167 14.02 -11.29 26.38
C LYS A 167 15.01 -10.13 26.40
N VAL A 168 14.53 -8.96 26.81
CA VAL A 168 15.36 -7.75 26.93
C VAL A 168 16.32 -7.88 28.10
N LEU A 169 17.59 -7.55 27.86
CA LEU A 169 18.68 -7.59 28.83
C LEU A 169 19.34 -6.20 28.96
N ALA A 170 20.09 -6.02 30.04
CA ALA A 170 20.94 -4.84 30.21
C ALA A 170 21.99 -4.77 29.08
N GLY A 171 22.09 -3.61 28.43
CA GLY A 171 22.91 -3.36 27.25
C GLY A 171 22.17 -3.50 25.92
N ASP A 172 20.89 -3.88 25.91
CA ASP A 172 20.09 -3.88 24.68
C ASP A 172 19.60 -2.46 24.35
N VAL A 173 19.55 -2.13 23.05
CA VAL A 173 18.91 -0.92 22.54
C VAL A 173 17.48 -1.29 22.14
N ILE A 174 16.51 -0.62 22.75
CA ILE A 174 15.08 -0.91 22.55
C ILE A 174 14.32 0.34 22.15
N THR A 175 13.21 0.12 21.45
CA THR A 175 12.17 1.12 21.21
C THR A 175 10.88 0.65 21.86
N ILE A 176 10.28 1.51 22.68
CA ILE A 176 8.99 1.28 23.31
C ILE A 176 8.00 2.29 22.74
N ASP A 177 6.92 1.80 22.14
CA ASP A 177 5.77 2.64 21.82
C ASP A 177 4.91 2.81 23.06
N LYS A 178 4.77 4.05 23.54
CA LYS A 178 4.02 4.35 24.77
C LYS A 178 2.53 4.03 24.66
N THR A 179 1.96 4.17 23.46
CA THR A 179 0.52 4.00 23.23
C THR A 179 0.17 2.51 23.13
N SER A 180 0.95 1.75 22.35
CA SER A 180 0.69 0.32 22.15
C SER A 180 1.32 -0.58 23.22
N GLY A 181 2.33 -0.09 23.96
CA GLY A 181 3.14 -0.88 24.87
C GLY A 181 4.02 -1.92 24.16
N LYS A 182 4.14 -1.84 22.83
CA LYS A 182 4.96 -2.75 22.04
C LYS A 182 6.44 -2.40 22.22
N ILE A 183 7.22 -3.40 22.57
CA ILE A 183 8.67 -3.28 22.76
C ILE A 183 9.35 -3.95 21.55
N THR A 184 10.27 -3.24 20.93
CA THR A 184 11.07 -3.75 19.80
C THR A 184 12.54 -3.66 20.15
N LYS A 185 13.24 -4.80 20.10
CA LYS A 185 14.70 -4.86 20.31
C LYS A 185 15.41 -4.54 18.99
N LEU A 186 16.10 -3.40 18.94
CA LEU A 186 16.85 -2.95 17.77
C LEU A 186 18.20 -3.69 17.65
N GLY A 187 18.83 -3.95 18.79
CA GLY A 187 20.10 -4.64 18.86
C GLY A 187 20.76 -4.50 20.23
N ARG A 188 22.06 -4.75 20.28
CA ARG A 188 22.88 -4.61 21.50
C ARG A 188 23.88 -3.47 21.36
N SER A 189 24.12 -2.74 22.45
CA SER A 189 25.08 -1.63 22.45
C SER A 189 26.50 -2.14 22.25
N PHE A 190 27.31 -1.40 21.49
CA PHE A 190 28.72 -1.72 21.28
C PHE A 190 29.54 -1.70 22.60
N ALA A 191 29.15 -0.84 23.54
CA ALA A 191 29.85 -0.62 24.80
C ALA A 191 29.86 -1.85 25.73
N ARG A 192 28.82 -2.71 25.67
CA ARG A 192 28.71 -3.93 26.49
C ARG A 192 28.85 -5.22 25.68
N SER A 193 29.52 -5.16 24.53
CA SER A 193 29.77 -6.32 23.66
C SER A 193 30.70 -7.37 24.26
N ARG A 194 31.55 -7.00 25.23
CA ARG A 194 32.59 -7.87 25.82
C ARG A 194 32.16 -8.69 27.04
N ASP A 195 31.05 -8.34 27.69
CA ASP A 195 30.68 -8.94 28.99
C ASP A 195 29.90 -10.25 28.89
N TYR A 196 29.59 -10.73 27.67
CA TYR A 196 28.80 -11.95 27.47
C TYR A 196 29.46 -12.89 26.45
N ASP A 197 30.00 -14.00 26.96
CA ASP A 197 30.78 -15.02 26.25
C ASP A 197 29.90 -15.98 25.40
N ALA A 198 28.57 -15.86 25.48
CA ALA A 198 27.60 -16.69 24.76
C ALA A 198 26.81 -15.88 23.71
N MET A 199 27.50 -15.22 22.78
CA MET A 199 26.86 -14.53 21.66
C MET A 199 26.50 -15.53 20.56
N GLY A 200 25.20 -15.72 20.30
CA GLY A 200 24.75 -16.38 19.08
C GLY A 200 25.07 -15.54 17.84
N ALA A 201 25.21 -16.18 16.68
CA ALA A 201 25.61 -15.53 15.41
C ALA A 201 24.66 -14.43 14.88
N ASP A 202 23.55 -14.16 15.57
CA ASP A 202 22.46 -13.24 15.17
C ASP A 202 22.40 -11.91 15.96
N THR A 203 23.35 -11.62 16.86
CA THR A 203 23.32 -10.37 17.63
C THR A 203 23.73 -9.17 16.78
N LYS A 204 22.75 -8.36 16.37
CA LYS A 204 22.99 -7.07 15.71
C LYS A 204 23.47 -6.05 16.73
N PHE A 205 24.64 -5.46 16.47
CA PHE A 205 25.16 -4.36 17.26
C PHE A 205 24.68 -3.02 16.72
N VAL A 206 24.18 -2.17 17.61
CA VAL A 206 23.63 -0.85 17.29
C VAL A 206 24.29 0.18 18.21
N GLN A 207 24.50 1.39 17.71
CA GLN A 207 25.03 2.48 18.53
C GLN A 207 23.98 2.95 19.54
N CYS A 208 24.46 3.51 20.66
CA CYS A 208 23.59 4.14 21.64
C CYS A 208 22.83 5.30 20.96
N PRO A 209 21.50 5.35 21.06
CA PRO A 209 20.74 6.43 20.44
C PRO A 209 21.14 7.80 21.00
N GLU A 210 21.20 8.79 20.12
CA GLU A 210 21.49 10.19 20.48
C GLU A 210 20.19 10.99 20.68
N GLY A 211 20.28 12.07 21.47
CA GLY A 211 19.18 12.98 21.73
C GLY A 211 18.28 12.59 22.90
N GLU A 212 17.05 13.13 22.86
CA GLU A 212 16.03 12.86 23.87
C GLU A 212 15.56 11.40 23.84
N ILE A 213 15.35 10.83 25.02
CA ILE A 213 14.82 9.47 25.19
C ILE A 213 13.40 9.35 24.63
N GLN A 214 12.60 10.41 24.74
CA GLN A 214 11.22 10.43 24.22
C GLN A 214 11.18 11.19 22.90
N LYS A 215 10.79 10.52 21.83
CA LYS A 215 10.70 11.09 20.49
C LYS A 215 9.26 10.97 20.00
N ARG A 216 8.75 12.04 19.41
CA ARG A 216 7.49 12.01 18.64
C ARG A 216 7.80 11.64 17.21
N ARG A 217 7.18 10.60 16.70
CA ARG A 217 7.32 10.15 15.32
C ARG A 217 5.96 10.14 14.65
N GLU A 218 5.82 10.92 13.58
CA GLU A 218 4.70 10.81 12.67
C GLU A 218 4.93 9.58 11.78
N VAL A 219 4.00 8.62 11.83
CA VAL A 219 4.00 7.45 10.97
C VAL A 219 2.84 7.59 10.00
N VAL A 220 3.16 7.56 8.72
CA VAL A 220 2.17 7.59 7.65
C VAL A 220 1.81 6.15 7.30
N HIS A 221 0.53 5.82 7.42
CA HIS A 221 -0.02 4.52 7.03
C HIS A 221 -0.92 4.71 5.82
N THR A 222 -0.67 3.93 4.76
CA THR A 222 -1.54 3.87 3.59
C THR A 222 -2.21 2.51 3.56
N VAL A 223 -3.54 2.49 3.58
CA VAL A 223 -4.37 1.27 3.57
C VAL A 223 -5.42 1.39 2.46
N SER A 224 -5.68 0.32 1.72
CA SER A 224 -6.71 0.33 0.67
C SER A 224 -8.13 0.22 1.25
N LEU A 225 -9.12 0.77 0.53
CA LEU A 225 -10.54 0.61 0.89
C LEU A 225 -10.95 -0.86 0.98
N HIS A 226 -10.38 -1.72 0.12
CA HIS A 226 -10.66 -3.15 0.14
C HIS A 226 -10.15 -3.83 1.41
N GLU A 227 -8.98 -3.44 1.93
CA GLU A 227 -8.46 -4.00 3.17
C GLU A 227 -9.37 -3.64 4.35
N ILE A 228 -9.85 -2.40 4.41
CA ILE A 228 -10.81 -1.95 5.43
C ILE A 228 -12.11 -2.74 5.32
N ASP A 229 -12.62 -2.99 4.12
CA ASP A 229 -13.81 -3.82 3.92
C ASP A 229 -13.63 -5.23 4.49
N VAL A 230 -12.53 -5.90 4.16
CA VAL A 230 -12.29 -7.29 4.57
C VAL A 230 -12.10 -7.38 6.09
N ILE A 231 -11.37 -6.44 6.68
CA ILE A 231 -11.15 -6.39 8.14
C ILE A 231 -12.48 -6.23 8.88
N ASN A 232 -13.36 -5.34 8.40
CA ASN A 232 -14.66 -5.09 9.05
C ASN A 232 -15.74 -6.13 8.71
N SER A 233 -15.52 -6.96 7.68
CA SER A 233 -16.49 -7.98 7.28
C SER A 233 -16.48 -9.23 8.16
N ARG A 234 -15.37 -9.55 8.85
CA ARG A 234 -15.21 -10.79 9.61
C ARG A 234 -14.47 -10.54 10.93
N THR A 235 -14.81 -11.30 11.98
CA THR A 235 -14.17 -11.23 13.31
C THR A 235 -12.65 -11.54 13.26
N GLN A 236 -12.18 -12.26 12.24
CA GLN A 236 -10.77 -12.49 11.93
C GLN A 236 -10.41 -12.02 10.50
N GLY A 237 -10.96 -10.88 10.07
CA GLY A 237 -10.78 -10.36 8.71
C GLY A 237 -9.32 -10.13 8.30
N PHE A 238 -8.44 -9.82 9.25
CA PHE A 238 -7.01 -9.66 8.98
C PHE A 238 -6.34 -10.92 8.40
N LEU A 239 -6.69 -12.12 8.90
CA LEU A 239 -6.15 -13.38 8.38
C LEU A 239 -6.65 -13.67 6.95
N ALA A 240 -7.87 -13.24 6.62
CA ALA A 240 -8.45 -13.45 5.30
C ALA A 240 -7.72 -12.67 4.20
N LEU A 241 -7.09 -11.52 4.53
CA LEU A 241 -6.24 -10.77 3.60
C LEU A 241 -5.07 -11.62 3.07
N PHE A 242 -4.50 -12.47 3.92
CA PHE A 242 -3.37 -13.34 3.55
C PHE A 242 -3.82 -14.68 2.96
N ALA A 243 -5.01 -15.15 3.32
CA ALA A 243 -5.56 -16.41 2.84
C ALA A 243 -6.15 -16.31 1.42
N GLY A 244 -6.50 -15.12 0.95
CA GLY A 244 -7.12 -14.89 -0.36
C GLY A 244 -8.61 -15.30 -0.45
N ASP A 245 -9.15 -15.91 0.60
CA ASP A 245 -10.56 -16.26 0.73
C ASP A 245 -11.37 -15.12 1.37
N THR A 246 -11.46 -14.00 0.66
CA THR A 246 -12.21 -12.82 1.12
C THR A 246 -13.72 -13.02 0.95
N GLY A 247 -14.16 -13.86 0.01
CA GLY A 247 -15.56 -14.05 -0.36
C GLY A 247 -16.21 -12.77 -0.91
N GLU A 248 -17.55 -12.77 -0.98
CA GLU A 248 -18.31 -11.58 -1.37
C GLU A 248 -18.60 -10.69 -0.16
N ILE A 249 -18.38 -9.38 -0.31
CA ILE A 249 -18.61 -8.41 0.76
C ILE A 249 -19.96 -7.73 0.55
N LYS A 250 -20.77 -7.69 1.62
CA LYS A 250 -22.09 -7.07 1.60
C LYS A 250 -22.03 -5.58 1.25
N PRO A 251 -22.94 -5.08 0.39
CA PRO A 251 -22.95 -3.67 -0.01
C PRO A 251 -23.28 -2.72 1.15
N GLU A 252 -24.06 -3.16 2.15
CA GLU A 252 -24.39 -2.34 3.32
C GLU A 252 -23.13 -1.98 4.12
N LEU A 253 -22.20 -2.93 4.28
CA LEU A 253 -20.92 -2.70 4.95
C LEU A 253 -20.06 -1.71 4.17
N ARG A 254 -20.01 -1.83 2.84
CA ARG A 254 -19.27 -0.89 1.98
C ARG A 254 -19.81 0.53 2.09
N ASN A 255 -21.13 0.68 2.15
CA ASN A 255 -21.76 1.99 2.32
C ASN A 255 -21.40 2.60 3.67
N GLN A 256 -21.46 1.81 4.75
CA GLN A 256 -21.03 2.28 6.08
C GLN A 256 -19.56 2.71 6.10
N ILE A 257 -18.67 1.95 5.45
CA ILE A 257 -17.26 2.30 5.35
C ILE A 257 -17.07 3.57 4.52
N ASN A 258 -17.76 3.70 3.39
CA ASN A 258 -17.68 4.90 2.55
C ASN A 258 -18.12 6.16 3.33
N THR A 259 -19.17 6.07 4.15
CA THR A 259 -19.60 7.16 5.03
C THR A 259 -18.52 7.53 6.05
N LYS A 260 -17.95 6.54 6.76
CA LYS A 260 -16.86 6.79 7.73
C LYS A 260 -15.61 7.39 7.09
N VAL A 261 -15.25 6.94 5.88
CA VAL A 261 -14.10 7.47 5.14
C VAL A 261 -14.34 8.90 4.68
N ALA A 262 -15.58 9.23 4.29
CA ALA A 262 -15.96 10.61 4.00
C ALA A 262 -15.87 11.49 5.25
N GLU A 263 -16.35 11.01 6.40
CA GLU A 263 -16.20 11.71 7.69
C GLU A 263 -14.72 11.95 8.04
N TRP A 264 -13.85 10.93 7.92
CA TRP A 264 -12.41 11.08 8.19
C TRP A 264 -11.72 12.06 7.25
N ARG A 265 -12.19 12.16 6.00
CA ARG A 265 -11.71 13.15 5.03
C ARG A 265 -12.16 14.56 5.43
N GLU A 266 -13.41 14.74 5.84
CA GLU A 266 -13.94 16.04 6.27
C GLU A 266 -13.28 16.53 7.57
N GLU A 267 -13.00 15.63 8.51
CA GLU A 267 -12.27 15.92 9.75
C GLU A 267 -10.76 16.15 9.53
N GLY A 268 -10.24 15.90 8.33
CA GLY A 268 -8.82 16.00 8.02
C GLY A 268 -7.94 14.93 8.68
N LYS A 269 -8.54 13.85 9.19
CA LYS A 269 -7.82 12.70 9.79
C LYS A 269 -7.21 11.78 8.73
N ALA A 270 -7.80 11.74 7.53
CA ALA A 270 -7.34 10.89 6.46
C ALA A 270 -7.41 11.58 5.08
N GLU A 271 -6.47 11.22 4.21
CA GLU A 271 -6.39 11.67 2.82
C GLU A 271 -6.72 10.49 1.89
N ILE A 272 -7.60 10.72 0.90
CA ILE A 272 -7.91 9.70 -0.11
C ILE A 272 -6.91 9.82 -1.25
N ILE A 273 -6.20 8.74 -1.54
CA ILE A 273 -5.25 8.62 -2.63
C ILE A 273 -5.90 7.80 -3.76
N PRO A 274 -6.26 8.43 -4.89
CA PRO A 274 -6.71 7.70 -6.06
C PRO A 274 -5.53 6.95 -6.67
N GLY A 275 -5.64 5.63 -6.73
CA GLY A 275 -4.68 4.77 -7.40
C GLY A 275 -5.01 4.52 -8.87
N VAL A 276 -4.44 3.45 -9.40
CA VAL A 276 -4.53 3.09 -10.82
C VAL A 276 -4.87 1.60 -10.95
N PRO A 277 -6.14 1.24 -11.23
CA PRO A 277 -6.46 -0.10 -11.67
C PRO A 277 -6.05 -0.30 -13.13
N PHE A 278 -5.25 -1.32 -13.37
CA PHE A 278 -4.83 -1.77 -14.69
C PHE A 278 -5.50 -3.09 -15.04
N ILE A 279 -6.31 -3.10 -16.10
CA ILE A 279 -6.98 -4.30 -16.62
C ILE A 279 -6.26 -4.75 -17.89
N ASP A 280 -5.54 -5.85 -17.81
CA ASP A 280 -4.92 -6.46 -18.98
C ASP A 280 -5.92 -7.33 -19.76
N GLU A 281 -5.68 -7.47 -21.06
CA GLU A 281 -6.49 -8.24 -21.98
C GLU A 281 -8.00 -7.93 -21.94
N VAL A 282 -8.34 -6.63 -21.87
CA VAL A 282 -9.73 -6.15 -21.68
C VAL A 282 -10.76 -6.75 -22.66
N HIS A 283 -10.33 -7.14 -23.86
CA HIS A 283 -11.16 -7.82 -24.86
C HIS A 283 -11.72 -9.18 -24.40
N MET A 284 -11.24 -9.72 -23.28
CA MET A 284 -11.73 -10.93 -22.64
C MET A 284 -12.92 -10.67 -21.70
N LEU A 285 -13.21 -9.42 -21.34
CA LEU A 285 -14.40 -9.06 -20.57
C LEU A 285 -15.67 -9.18 -21.42
N ASP A 286 -16.80 -9.37 -20.74
CA ASP A 286 -18.12 -9.40 -21.35
C ASP A 286 -18.85 -8.06 -21.23
N ILE A 287 -20.00 -7.95 -21.91
CA ILE A 287 -20.82 -6.74 -21.90
C ILE A 287 -21.31 -6.34 -20.50
N GLU A 288 -21.52 -7.30 -19.60
CA GLU A 288 -21.95 -7.03 -18.23
C GLU A 288 -20.84 -6.34 -17.43
N CYS A 289 -19.60 -6.82 -17.56
CA CYS A 289 -18.43 -6.17 -16.98
C CYS A 289 -18.28 -4.74 -17.49
N PHE A 290 -18.47 -4.50 -18.79
CA PHE A 290 -18.40 -3.16 -19.37
C PHE A 290 -19.52 -2.24 -18.90
N SER A 291 -20.74 -2.75 -18.74
CA SER A 291 -21.85 -2.01 -18.14
C SER A 291 -21.54 -1.61 -16.68
N PHE A 292 -20.97 -2.54 -15.91
CA PHE A 292 -20.51 -2.25 -14.54
C PHE A 292 -19.41 -1.19 -14.51
N LEU A 293 -18.39 -1.32 -15.37
CA LEU A 293 -17.26 -0.37 -15.44
C LEU A 293 -17.74 1.05 -15.79
N ASN A 294 -18.69 1.20 -16.71
CA ASN A 294 -19.30 2.50 -17.03
C ASN A 294 -19.88 3.18 -15.79
N ARG A 295 -20.74 2.47 -15.07
CA ARG A 295 -21.37 2.98 -13.85
C ARG A 295 -20.35 3.25 -12.74
N ALA A 296 -19.31 2.41 -12.62
CA ALA A 296 -18.27 2.60 -11.61
C ALA A 296 -17.41 3.85 -11.88
N LEU A 297 -17.19 4.18 -13.16
CA LEU A 297 -16.45 5.36 -13.60
C LEU A 297 -17.23 6.68 -13.40
N GLU A 298 -18.55 6.64 -13.26
CA GLU A 298 -19.37 7.82 -12.95
C GLU A 298 -19.24 8.30 -11.50
N ASN A 299 -18.58 7.53 -10.63
CA ASN A 299 -18.42 7.88 -9.21
C ASN A 299 -17.31 8.94 -9.02
N ASP A 300 -17.54 9.92 -8.15
CA ASP A 300 -16.59 10.99 -7.81
C ASP A 300 -15.26 10.48 -7.23
N LEU A 301 -15.25 9.28 -6.65
CA LEU A 301 -14.02 8.64 -6.12
C LEU A 301 -13.44 7.61 -7.09
N ALA A 302 -13.91 7.56 -8.33
CA ALA A 302 -13.45 6.57 -9.31
C ALA A 302 -11.98 6.84 -9.71
N PRO A 303 -11.09 5.85 -9.53
CA PRO A 303 -9.70 5.97 -9.94
C PRO A 303 -9.57 6.01 -11.47
N LEU A 304 -8.39 6.43 -11.95
CA LEU A 304 -8.07 6.41 -13.38
C LEU A 304 -7.89 4.95 -13.85
N VAL A 305 -8.84 4.44 -14.63
CA VAL A 305 -8.76 3.05 -15.12
C VAL A 305 -7.89 2.98 -16.37
N ILE A 306 -6.85 2.14 -16.33
CA ILE A 306 -6.04 1.84 -17.50
C ILE A 306 -6.40 0.45 -18.00
N MET A 307 -6.66 0.31 -19.28
CA MET A 307 -6.98 -0.95 -19.93
C MET A 307 -5.97 -1.24 -21.04
N ALA A 308 -5.65 -2.51 -21.26
CA ALA A 308 -4.81 -2.93 -22.37
C ALA A 308 -5.52 -3.93 -23.28
N SER A 309 -5.36 -3.75 -24.59
CA SER A 309 -5.83 -4.70 -25.61
C SER A 309 -4.74 -5.00 -26.62
N ASN A 310 -4.59 -6.28 -26.97
CA ASN A 310 -3.72 -6.77 -28.02
C ASN A 310 -4.48 -7.09 -29.32
N ARG A 311 -5.83 -7.00 -29.32
CA ARG A 311 -6.66 -7.30 -30.49
C ARG A 311 -7.12 -6.04 -31.18
N GLY A 312 -7.04 -6.01 -32.51
CA GLY A 312 -7.54 -4.89 -33.33
C GLY A 312 -9.06 -4.89 -33.46
N ARG A 313 -9.66 -6.01 -33.87
CA ARG A 313 -11.12 -6.18 -33.97
C ARG A 313 -11.51 -7.49 -33.32
N ALA A 314 -12.38 -7.45 -32.33
CA ALA A 314 -12.81 -8.63 -31.59
C ALA A 314 -14.33 -8.62 -31.38
N ARG A 315 -14.89 -9.81 -31.14
CA ARG A 315 -16.30 -9.95 -30.77
C ARG A 315 -16.46 -9.50 -29.32
N ILE A 316 -17.45 -8.66 -29.05
CA ILE A 316 -17.80 -8.32 -27.67
C ILE A 316 -18.44 -9.57 -27.05
N ARG A 317 -17.81 -10.14 -26.02
CA ARG A 317 -18.32 -11.36 -25.38
C ARG A 317 -19.69 -11.10 -24.77
N GLY A 318 -20.60 -12.06 -24.93
CA GLY A 318 -22.02 -11.90 -24.57
C GLY A 318 -22.90 -11.32 -25.70
N THR A 319 -22.33 -10.86 -26.81
CA THR A 319 -23.09 -10.34 -27.97
C THR A 319 -22.69 -11.05 -29.25
N THR A 320 -23.36 -10.79 -30.38
CA THR A 320 -22.94 -11.25 -31.73
C THR A 320 -22.09 -10.23 -32.48
N PHE A 321 -21.95 -9.01 -31.95
CA PHE A 321 -21.30 -7.89 -32.63
C PHE A 321 -19.78 -7.91 -32.49
N ARG A 322 -19.09 -7.40 -33.52
CA ARG A 322 -17.64 -7.17 -33.52
C ARG A 322 -17.33 -5.68 -33.49
N SER A 323 -16.47 -5.26 -32.57
CA SER A 323 -16.03 -3.87 -32.41
C SER A 323 -14.49 -3.76 -32.41
N PRO A 324 -13.94 -2.56 -32.65
CA PRO A 324 -12.52 -2.28 -32.39
C PRO A 324 -12.17 -2.62 -30.95
N HIS A 325 -11.07 -3.35 -30.76
CA HIS A 325 -10.54 -3.79 -29.46
C HIS A 325 -11.48 -4.65 -28.60
N GLY A 326 -12.66 -5.05 -29.10
CA GLY A 326 -13.60 -5.92 -28.39
C GLY A 326 -14.39 -5.24 -27.27
N HIS A 327 -14.47 -3.90 -27.27
CA HIS A 327 -15.19 -3.12 -26.26
C HIS A 327 -16.39 -2.37 -26.86
N PHE A 328 -17.37 -2.06 -26.02
CA PHE A 328 -18.52 -1.16 -26.28
C PHE A 328 -18.24 0.35 -26.06
N PHE A 329 -17.03 0.78 -25.65
CA PHE A 329 -16.76 2.19 -25.33
C PHE A 329 -16.57 2.97 -26.63
N TYR A 330 -17.29 4.08 -26.78
CA TYR A 330 -16.88 5.16 -27.68
C TYR A 330 -15.69 5.88 -27.03
N PHE A 331 -14.49 5.34 -27.17
CA PHE A 331 -13.28 6.13 -26.95
C PHE A 331 -13.18 7.13 -28.10
N ALA A 332 -13.53 8.40 -27.86
CA ALA A 332 -13.18 9.45 -28.79
C ALA A 332 -11.65 9.44 -28.97
N PRO A 333 -11.12 9.41 -30.21
CA PRO A 333 -9.68 9.56 -30.43
C PRO A 333 -9.24 10.91 -29.86
N TRP A 334 -8.34 10.89 -28.87
CA TRP A 334 -7.81 12.11 -28.24
C TRP A 334 -7.06 13.03 -29.21
N GLU A 335 -6.64 12.51 -30.38
CA GLU A 335 -6.07 13.32 -31.47
C GLU A 335 -7.04 14.38 -32.05
N GLN A 336 -8.35 14.30 -31.74
CA GLN A 336 -9.34 15.29 -32.18
C GLN A 336 -9.70 16.35 -31.13
N GLN A 337 -9.11 16.32 -29.93
CA GLN A 337 -9.43 17.24 -28.82
C GLN A 337 -8.25 18.12 -28.37
N LEU A 338 -7.14 18.13 -29.12
CA LEU A 338 -6.04 19.09 -29.03
C LEU A 338 -6.06 20.00 -30.27
#